data_AF-A0A7X7NZQ4-F1
#
_entry.id   AF-A0A7X7NZQ4-F1
#
_cell.length_a   1.000
_cell.length_b   1.000
_cell.length_c   1.000
_cell.angle_alpha   90.00
_cell.angle_beta   90.00
_cell.angle_gamma   90.00
#
_symmetry.space_group_name_H-M   'P 1'
#
loop_
_entity.id
_entity.type
_entity.pdbx_description
1 polymer ?
#
loop_
_entity_poly.entity_id
_entity_poly.type
_entity_poly.pdbx_seq_one_letter_code
_entity_poly.pdbx_strand_id
1 'polypeptide(L)'
;MFSALFQYNFLQHAVIAALLASLACGIIGPVIVEKRLLMMSGGIAHTAFGGIGLGYYLQLEPIYTALGFSLFSSLAIAQIQRRSIVMPDVLIG
;
A
#
# COMPACT_ATOMS: atom_id res chain seq x y z
N MET A 1 19.69 9.65 24.34
CA MET A 1 19.19 9.26 23.00
C MET A 1 18.05 8.25 23.10
N PHE A 2 18.21 7.10 23.77
CA PHE A 2 17.13 6.13 23.93
C PHE A 2 15.96 6.58 24.83
N SER A 3 16.19 7.46 25.80
CA SER A 3 15.12 7.96 26.69
C SER A 3 14.04 8.77 25.95
N ALA A 4 14.36 9.37 24.79
CA ALA A 4 13.39 10.10 23.97
C ALA A 4 12.30 9.17 23.38
N LEU A 5 12.61 7.88 23.17
CA LEU A 5 11.63 6.89 22.72
C LEU A 5 10.50 6.67 23.73
N PHE A 6 10.79 6.79 25.03
CA PHE A 6 9.78 6.60 26.08
C PHE A 6 9.07 7.90 26.47
N GLN A 7 9.62 9.06 26.11
CA GLN A 7 9.08 10.36 26.52
C GLN A 7 8.10 10.94 25.50
N TYR A 8 8.32 10.68 24.20
CA TYR A 8 7.46 11.19 23.13
C TYR A 8 6.48 10.14 22.67
N ASN A 9 5.20 10.40 22.93
CA ASN A 9 4.11 9.52 22.53
C ASN A 9 4.04 9.32 21.00
N PHE A 10 4.40 10.34 20.20
CA PHE A 10 4.57 10.20 18.74
C PHE A 10 5.61 9.14 18.36
N LEU A 11 6.75 9.10 19.05
CA LEU A 11 7.82 8.14 18.78
C LEU A 11 7.37 6.71 19.13
N GLN A 12 6.60 6.55 20.21
CA GLN A 12 5.99 5.27 20.57
C GLN A 12 5.03 4.76 19.48
N HIS A 13 4.15 5.64 18.99
CA HIS A 13 3.23 5.31 17.89
C HIS A 13 3.99 4.96 16.61
N ALA A 14 5.06 5.69 16.27
CA ALA A 14 5.89 5.39 15.11
C ALA A 14 6.55 4.00 15.20
N VAL A 15 7.08 3.63 16.38
CA VAL A 15 7.68 2.31 16.61
C VAL A 15 6.63 1.19 16.52
N ILE A 16 5.46 1.38 17.11
CA ILE A 16 4.35 0.41 17.03
C ILE A 16 3.89 0.26 15.58
N ALA A 17 3.70 1.37 14.85
CA ALA A 17 3.31 1.36 13.45
C ALA A 17 4.36 0.65 12.58
N ALA A 18 5.66 0.90 12.81
CA ALA A 18 6.74 0.24 12.08
C ALA A 18 6.79 -1.27 12.35
N LEU A 19 6.56 -1.70 13.59
CA LEU A 19 6.46 -3.12 13.95
C LEU A 19 5.29 -3.80 13.24
N LEU A 20 4.10 -3.19 13.29
CA LEU A 20 2.91 -3.70 12.61
C LEU A 20 3.09 -3.75 11.09
N ALA A 21 3.67 -2.70 10.51
CA ALA A 21 3.97 -2.65 9.07
C ALA A 21 5.00 -3.70 8.65
N SER A 22 6.03 -3.94 9.46
CA SER A 22 7.04 -4.96 9.20
C SER A 22 6.44 -6.37 9.23
N LEU A 23 5.56 -6.65 10.19
CA LEU A 23 4.85 -7.93 10.26
C LEU A 23 3.96 -8.15 9.03
N ALA A 24 3.18 -7.14 8.65
CA ALA A 24 2.32 -7.20 7.48
C ALA A 24 3.14 -7.39 6.18
N CYS A 25 4.24 -6.64 6.02
CA CYS A 25 5.13 -6.74 4.87
C CYS A 25 5.83 -8.12 4.81
N GLY A 26 6.23 -8.67 5.96
CA GLY A 26 6.86 -9.98 6.05
C GLY A 26 5.92 -11.14 5.67
N ILE A 27 4.62 -11.03 5.97
CA ILE A 27 3.62 -12.04 5.61
C ILE A 27 3.23 -11.93 4.13
N ILE A 28 3.01 -10.70 3.65
CA ILE A 28 2.51 -10.46 2.29
C ILE A 28 3.64 -10.58 1.26
N GLY A 29 4.87 -10.21 1.62
CA GLY A 29 6.04 -10.21 0.74
C GLY A 29 6.28 -11.55 0.00
N PRO A 30 6.37 -12.70 0.68
CA PRO A 30 6.52 -14.00 0.05
C PRO A 30 5.40 -14.32 -0.95
N VAL A 31 4.16 -13.94 -0.62
CA VAL A 31 3.00 -14.14 -1.51
C VAL A 31 3.11 -13.28 -2.77
N ILE A 32 3.52 -12.01 -2.64
CA ILE A 32 3.73 -11.13 -3.79
C ILE A 32 4.82 -11.69 -4.71
N VAL A 33 5.91 -12.22 -4.15
CA VAL A 33 7.02 -12.81 -4.90
C VAL A 33 6.60 -14.10 -5.60
N GLU A 34 5.96 -15.03 -4.88
CA GLU A 34 5.49 -16.31 -5.43
C GLU A 34 4.50 -16.10 -6.61
N LYS A 35 3.58 -15.15 -6.45
CA LYS A 35 2.56 -14.84 -7.46
C LYS A 35 3.03 -13.86 -8.55
N ARG A 36 4.29 -13.41 -8.52
CA ARG A 36 4.84 -12.40 -9.45
C ARG A 36 3.99 -11.12 -9.53
N LEU A 37 3.51 -10.64 -8.38
CA LEU A 37 2.67 -9.44 -8.26
C LEU A 37 3.48 -8.18 -7.90
N LEU A 38 4.80 -8.21 -8.04
CA LEU A 38 5.70 -7.12 -7.62
C LEU A 38 5.34 -5.79 -8.31
N MET A 39 5.17 -5.81 -9.63
CA MET A 39 4.75 -4.64 -10.41
C MET A 39 3.35 -4.13 -10.03
N MET A 40 2.39 -5.04 -9.78
CA MET A 40 1.05 -4.66 -9.28
C MET A 40 1.13 -3.96 -7.93
N SER A 41 1.92 -4.49 -6.99
CA SER A 41 2.09 -3.90 -5.67
C SER A 41 2.64 -2.47 -5.74
N GLY A 42 3.61 -2.22 -6.63
CA GLY A 42 4.16 -0.88 -6.88
C GLY A 42 3.13 0.08 -7.45
N GLY A 43 2.34 -0.37 -8.44
CA GLY A 43 1.26 0.43 -9.03
C GLY A 43 0.16 0.80 -8.02
N ILE A 44 -0.26 -0.16 -7.19
CA ILE A 44 -1.27 0.06 -6.13
C ILE A 44 -0.77 1.11 -5.13
N ALA A 45 0.50 1.06 -4.73
CA ALA A 45 1.09 2.04 -3.82
C ALA A 45 1.07 3.46 -4.42
N HIS A 46 1.39 3.62 -5.70
CA HIS A 46 1.35 4.93 -6.38
C HIS A 46 -0.08 5.49 -6.46
N THR A 47 -1.05 4.64 -6.79
CA THR A 47 -2.46 5.03 -6.81
C THR A 47 -3.00 5.36 -5.41
N ALA A 48 -2.50 4.70 -4.36
CA ALA A 48 -2.85 5.01 -2.97
C ALA A 48 -2.42 6.44 -2.59
N PHE A 49 -1.19 6.84 -2.95
CA PHE A 49 -0.71 8.21 -2.74
C PHE A 49 -1.55 9.24 -3.50
N GLY A 50 -1.97 8.94 -4.74
CA GLY A 50 -2.92 9.76 -5.48
C GLY A 50 -4.27 9.91 -4.75
N GLY A 51 -4.78 8.82 -4.17
CA GLY A 51 -6.00 8.82 -3.36
C GLY A 51 -5.89 9.63 -2.06
N ILE A 52 -4.73 9.65 -1.42
CA ILE A 52 -4.43 10.52 -0.27
C ILE A 52 -4.49 11.99 -0.69
N GLY A 53 -3.88 12.35 -1.83
CA GLY A 53 -3.90 13.71 -2.38
C GLY A 53 -5.31 14.20 -2.71
N LEU A 54 -6.13 13.33 -3.30
CA LEU A 54 -7.56 13.59 -3.52
C LEU A 54 -8.32 13.76 -2.20
N GLY A 55 -8.03 12.94 -1.18
CA GLY A 55 -8.65 13.10 0.15
C GLY A 55 -8.38 14.46 0.76
N TYR A 56 -7.12 14.92 0.70
CA TYR A 56 -6.77 16.27 1.14
C TYR A 56 -7.49 17.37 0.35
N TYR A 57 -7.61 17.21 -0.97
CA TYR A 57 -8.30 18.20 -1.82
C TYR A 57 -9.80 18.29 -1.52
N LEU A 58 -10.47 17.15 -1.31
CA LEU A 58 -11.89 17.07 -0.98
C LEU A 58 -12.21 17.32 0.51
N GLN A 59 -11.20 17.60 1.35
CA GLN A 59 -11.33 17.72 2.81
C GLN A 59 -11.96 16.47 3.48
N LEU A 60 -11.77 15.31 2.86
CA LEU A 60 -12.20 14.02 3.40
C LEU A 60 -11.06 13.39 4.19
N GLU A 61 -11.40 12.50 5.14
CA GLU A 61 -10.36 11.78 5.88
C GLU A 61 -9.48 10.97 4.91
N PRO A 62 -8.15 11.22 4.88
CA PRO A 62 -7.26 10.62 3.89
C PRO A 62 -7.21 9.09 3.93
N ILE A 63 -7.51 8.50 5.09
CA ILE A 63 -7.58 7.05 5.27
C ILE A 63 -8.67 6.43 4.40
N TYR A 64 -9.87 7.01 4.35
CA TYR A 64 -10.97 6.45 3.56
C TYR A 64 -10.72 6.60 2.07
N THR A 65 -10.18 7.73 1.64
CA THR A 65 -9.90 7.96 0.23
C THR A 65 -8.72 7.11 -0.25
N ALA A 66 -7.68 6.93 0.56
CA ALA A 66 -6.58 6.02 0.27
C ALA A 66 -7.09 4.59 0.08
N LEU A 67 -7.88 4.08 1.04
CA LEU A 67 -8.44 2.74 0.97
C LEU A 67 -9.35 2.56 -0.25
N GLY A 68 -10.25 3.51 -0.50
CA GLY A 68 -11.16 3.47 -1.65
C GLY A 68 -10.40 3.45 -2.98
N PHE A 69 -9.39 4.30 -3.13
CA PHE A 69 -8.59 4.37 -4.36
C PHE A 69 -7.72 3.12 -4.54
N SER A 70 -7.08 2.62 -3.49
CA SER A 70 -6.31 1.37 -3.53
C SER A 70 -7.17 0.16 -3.89
N LEU A 71 -8.38 0.04 -3.32
CA LEU A 71 -9.33 -1.02 -3.65
C LEU A 71 -9.78 -0.92 -5.11
N PHE A 72 -10.14 0.28 -5.56
CA PHE A 72 -10.57 0.52 -6.93
C PHE A 72 -9.48 0.16 -7.93
N SER A 73 -8.24 0.62 -7.71
CA SER A 73 -7.10 0.30 -8.55
C SER A 73 -6.76 -1.19 -8.50
N SER A 74 -6.76 -1.83 -7.33
CA SER A 74 -6.52 -3.28 -7.23
C SER A 74 -7.57 -4.08 -8.01
N LEU A 75 -8.84 -3.71 -7.94
CA LEU A 75 -9.91 -4.37 -8.68
C LEU A 75 -9.79 -4.12 -10.19
N ALA A 76 -9.50 -2.88 -10.60
CA ALA A 76 -9.32 -2.53 -12.00
C ALA A 76 -8.17 -3.34 -12.63
N ILE A 77 -7.01 -3.38 -11.98
CA ILE A 77 -5.86 -4.14 -12.49
C ILE A 77 -6.16 -5.66 -12.44
N ALA A 78 -6.83 -6.15 -11.39
CA ALA A 78 -7.23 -7.57 -11.32
C ALA A 78 -8.22 -7.98 -12.43
N GLN A 79 -9.17 -7.12 -12.79
CA GLN A 79 -10.10 -7.34 -13.90
C GLN A 79 -9.37 -7.37 -15.25
N ILE A 80 -8.44 -6.43 -15.47
CA ILE A 80 -7.62 -6.36 -16.68
C ILE A 80 -6.72 -7.59 -16.79
N GLN A 81 -6.10 -8.00 -15.67
CA GLN A 81 -5.26 -9.19 -15.60
C GLN A 81 -6.03 -10.48 -15.90
N ARG A 82 -7.28 -10.61 -15.43
CA ARG A 82 -8.12 -11.78 -15.76
C ARG A 82 -8.46 -11.88 -17.25
N ARG A 83 -8.49 -10.76 -17.98
CA ARG A 83 -8.74 -10.73 -19.43
C ARG A 83 -7.47 -10.80 -20.27
N SER A 84 -6.31 -10.47 -19.70
CA SER A 84 -5.01 -10.55 -20.37
C SER A 84 -4.36 -11.91 -20.14
N ILE A 85 -3.99 -12.59 -21.23
CA ILE A 85 -3.23 -13.86 -21.20
C ILE A 85 -1.73 -13.61 -20.87
N VAL A 86 -1.35 -12.34 -20.66
CA VAL A 86 0.05 -11.89 -20.55
C VAL A 86 0.51 -11.85 -19.09
N MET A 87 1.77 -12.22 -18.87
CA MET A 87 2.40 -12.25 -17.55
C MET A 87 2.30 -10.88 -16.84
N PRO A 88 1.93 -10.83 -15.55
CA PRO A 88 1.74 -9.58 -14.79
C PRO A 88 2.93 -8.62 -14.85
N ASP A 89 4.14 -9.16 -14.94
CA ASP A 89 5.40 -8.43 -14.98
C ASP A 89 5.64 -7.66 -16.30
N VAL A 90 5.01 -8.10 -17.39
CA VAL A 90 5.21 -7.50 -18.73
C VAL A 90 4.20 -6.38 -19.01
N LEU A 91 3.09 -6.35 -18.29
CA LEU A 91 1.98 -5.42 -18.58
C LEU A 91 2.15 -4.01 -17.95
N ILE A 92 3.07 -3.86 -16.98
CA ILE A 92 3.23 -2.63 -16.17
C ILE A 92 4.62 -1.97 -16.39
N GLY A 93 5.53 -2.64 -17.10
CA GLY A 93 6.82 -2.08 -17.54
C GLY A 93 6.70 -1.21 -18.77
#